data_AF-A0A8S4G694-F1
#
_entry.id   AF-A0A8S4G694-F1
#
_cell.length_a   1.000
_cell.length_b   1.000
_cell.length_c   1.000
_cell.angle_alpha   90.00
_cell.angle_beta   90.00
_cell.angle_gamma   90.00
#
_symmetry.space_group_name_H-M   'P 1'
#
loop_
_entity.id
_entity.type
_entity.pdbx_description
1 polymer ?
#
loop_
_entity_poly.entity_id
_entity_poly.type
_entity_poly.pdbx_seq_one_letter_code
_entity_poly.pdbx_strand_id
1 'polypeptide(L)'
;MYVSGCASLGPHYNPLGAPHGAPAAPAAARHAGDLGNITGCASLGPHYNPHSAPHGPPEAPAAARHAGDLGNITADESGTARFTVVDSLLKISDIIGRSIAVTERADDFGTGDSASSKINGNSGPAIACGIIARSAGIFQNPKRVCACDGVVVWDERDRPLAGQGRRDKPKPCCQKEKACCGDSKGGSKI
;
A
#
# COMPACT_ATOMS: atom_id res chain seq x y z
N MET A 1 -4.18 -0.50 12.94
CA MET A 1 -4.23 -0.35 11.47
C MET A 1 -5.12 -1.43 10.87
N TYR A 2 -5.88 -1.10 9.83
CA TYR A 2 -6.66 -2.05 9.03
C TYR A 2 -5.97 -2.21 7.66
N VAL A 3 -5.66 -3.44 7.26
CA VAL A 3 -5.06 -3.78 5.97
C VAL A 3 -5.98 -4.78 5.29
N SER A 4 -6.51 -4.42 4.12
CA SER A 4 -7.19 -5.36 3.22
C SER A 4 -6.37 -5.48 1.95
N GLY A 5 -6.14 -6.71 1.50
CA GLY A 5 -5.29 -6.98 0.35
C GLY A 5 -5.82 -8.12 -0.52
N CYS A 6 -5.40 -8.08 -1.78
CA CYS A 6 -5.51 -9.18 -2.72
C CYS A 6 -4.13 -9.39 -3.34
N ALA A 7 -3.59 -10.61 -3.23
CA ALA A 7 -2.34 -11.01 -3.89
C ALA A 7 -2.63 -12.18 -4.82
N SER A 8 -2.27 -12.06 -6.09
CA SER A 8 -2.28 -13.19 -7.03
C SER A 8 -0.86 -13.74 -7.13
N LEU A 9 -0.66 -14.97 -6.68
CA LEU A 9 0.64 -15.65 -6.71
C LEU A 9 0.87 -16.37 -8.06
N GLY A 10 -0.11 -16.32 -8.96
CA GLY A 10 -0.06 -16.91 -10.29
C GLY A 10 -0.13 -18.44 -10.30
N PRO A 11 -0.41 -19.05 -11.47
CA PRO A 11 -0.57 -20.51 -11.61
C PRO A 11 0.75 -21.29 -11.48
N HIS A 12 1.89 -20.60 -11.37
CA HIS A 12 3.23 -21.18 -11.23
C HIS A 12 3.73 -21.21 -9.78
N TYR A 13 3.01 -20.63 -8.82
CA TYR A 13 3.40 -20.71 -7.42
C TYR A 13 3.10 -22.11 -6.89
N ASN A 14 4.15 -22.92 -6.80
CA ASN A 14 4.11 -24.28 -6.33
C ASN A 14 5.16 -24.48 -5.24
N PRO A 15 4.89 -24.07 -3.99
CA PRO A 15 5.88 -24.09 -2.91
C PRO A 15 6.30 -25.51 -2.47
N LEU A 16 5.73 -26.57 -3.08
CA LEU A 16 5.94 -27.97 -2.68
C LEU A 16 6.14 -28.97 -3.83
N GLY A 17 6.22 -28.54 -5.10
CA GLY A 17 6.22 -29.48 -6.24
C GLY A 17 4.88 -30.19 -6.47
N ALA A 18 3.79 -29.69 -5.88
CA ALA A 18 2.44 -30.22 -6.00
C ALA A 18 1.84 -29.98 -7.40
N PRO A 19 1.06 -30.91 -7.96
CA PRO A 19 0.44 -30.75 -9.28
C PRO A 19 -0.52 -29.56 -9.32
N HIS A 20 -0.74 -29.00 -10.51
CA HIS A 20 -1.76 -27.97 -10.75
C HIS A 20 -3.10 -28.38 -10.11
N GLY A 21 -3.65 -27.56 -9.20
CA GLY A 21 -4.87 -27.86 -8.45
C GLY A 21 -4.68 -28.34 -7.00
N ALA A 22 -3.49 -28.18 -6.41
CA ALA A 22 -3.26 -28.45 -4.99
C ALA A 22 -3.96 -27.42 -4.07
N PRO A 23 -4.43 -27.83 -2.87
CA PRO A 23 -5.13 -26.92 -1.96
C PRO A 23 -4.18 -25.82 -1.47
N ALA A 24 -4.71 -24.60 -1.52
CA ALA A 24 -4.34 -23.43 -0.75
C ALA A 24 -2.96 -23.42 -0.05
N ALA A 25 -1.99 -22.73 -0.64
CA ALA A 25 -0.66 -22.57 -0.05
C ALA A 25 -0.62 -21.43 0.99
N PRO A 26 -0.11 -21.66 2.21
CA PRO A 26 0.18 -20.62 3.17
C PRO A 26 1.45 -19.85 2.76
N ALA A 27 1.31 -18.55 2.54
CA ALA A 27 2.40 -17.61 2.32
C ALA A 27 2.41 -16.59 3.47
N ALA A 28 3.56 -16.12 3.94
CA ALA A 28 3.57 -15.11 5.01
C ALA A 28 3.50 -13.69 4.43
N ALA A 29 2.62 -12.83 4.96
CA ALA A 29 2.67 -11.41 4.72
C ALA A 29 3.47 -10.73 5.83
N ARG A 30 4.46 -9.92 5.45
CA ARG A 30 5.31 -9.20 6.41
C ARG A 30 5.58 -7.78 5.95
N HIS A 31 5.74 -6.88 6.92
CA HIS A 31 6.38 -5.60 6.67
C HIS A 31 7.89 -5.75 6.84
N ALA A 32 8.61 -5.47 5.77
CA ALA A 32 10.05 -5.38 5.76
C ALA A 32 10.47 -3.91 5.77
N GLY A 33 11.70 -3.64 6.22
CA GLY A 33 12.33 -2.33 6.18
C GLY A 33 12.45 -1.72 4.77
N ASP A 34 13.27 -0.68 4.68
CA ASP A 34 13.40 0.19 3.51
C ASP A 34 13.62 -0.59 2.20
N LEU A 35 12.82 -0.27 1.17
CA LEU A 35 13.10 -0.59 -0.24
C LEU A 35 14.07 0.49 -0.75
N GLY A 36 15.30 0.45 -0.27
CA GLY A 36 16.33 1.43 -0.63
C GLY A 36 16.90 1.24 -2.05
N ASN A 37 16.48 0.21 -2.79
CA ASN A 37 17.04 -0.09 -4.11
C ASN A 37 15.98 -0.71 -5.05
N ILE A 38 16.09 -0.37 -6.34
CA ILE A 38 15.22 -0.81 -7.45
C ILE A 38 15.44 -2.28 -7.87
N THR A 39 16.22 -3.05 -7.10
CA THR A 39 16.63 -4.45 -7.40
C THR A 39 15.60 -5.51 -6.99
N GLY A 40 14.37 -5.11 -6.68
CA GLY A 40 13.26 -6.01 -6.35
C GLY A 40 13.32 -6.53 -4.90
N CYS A 41 12.62 -7.64 -4.64
CA CYS A 41 12.40 -8.15 -3.28
C CYS A 41 13.66 -8.68 -2.59
N ALA A 42 14.74 -8.91 -3.34
CA ALA A 42 16.04 -9.26 -2.79
C ALA A 42 16.71 -8.13 -2.00
N SER A 43 16.28 -6.88 -2.22
CA SER A 43 16.81 -5.70 -1.53
C SER A 43 16.09 -5.37 -0.22
N LEU A 44 15.10 -6.18 0.17
CA LEU A 44 14.33 -5.95 1.38
C LEU A 44 15.21 -6.11 2.63
N GLY A 45 15.09 -5.14 3.54
CA GLY A 45 15.64 -5.26 4.88
C GLY A 45 14.92 -6.29 5.76
N PRO A 46 15.33 -6.42 7.03
CA PRO A 46 14.67 -7.30 8.00
C PRO A 46 13.23 -6.86 8.30
N HIS A 47 12.53 -7.65 9.11
CA HIS A 47 11.20 -7.31 9.62
C HIS A 47 11.22 -5.93 10.30
N TYR A 48 10.15 -5.17 10.13
CA TYR A 48 10.01 -3.89 10.83
C TYR A 48 9.89 -4.12 12.35
N ASN A 49 10.95 -3.81 13.09
CA ASN A 49 11.08 -4.10 14.51
C ASN A 49 11.52 -2.87 15.33
N PRO A 50 10.62 -1.90 15.58
CA PRO A 50 10.95 -0.73 16.39
C PRO A 50 11.12 -1.03 17.89
N HIS A 51 10.67 -2.20 18.35
CA HIS A 51 10.68 -2.59 19.76
C HIS A 51 11.81 -3.55 20.13
N SER A 52 12.66 -3.92 19.17
CA SER A 52 13.72 -4.92 19.35
C SER A 52 13.21 -6.25 19.93
N ALA A 53 11.98 -6.63 19.58
CA ALA A 53 11.35 -7.87 20.01
C ALA A 53 11.82 -9.05 19.13
N PRO A 54 11.71 -10.30 19.60
CA PRO A 54 11.86 -11.47 18.73
C PRO A 54 10.69 -11.53 17.73
N HIS A 55 10.85 -12.31 16.66
CA HIS A 55 9.75 -12.64 15.76
C HIS A 55 8.68 -13.49 16.48
N GLY A 56 7.41 -13.28 16.14
CA GLY A 56 6.28 -13.99 16.75
C GLY A 56 4.96 -13.86 15.98
N PRO A 57 3.88 -14.51 16.48
CA PRO A 57 2.57 -14.46 15.84
C PRO A 57 1.93 -13.06 15.95
N PRO A 58 1.05 -12.66 15.02
CA PRO A 58 0.49 -11.30 14.97
C PRO A 58 -0.34 -10.91 16.21
N GLU A 59 -0.87 -11.89 16.95
CA GLU A 59 -1.62 -11.68 18.19
C GLU A 59 -0.71 -11.42 19.40
N ALA A 60 0.60 -11.66 19.29
CA ALA A 60 1.53 -11.47 20.39
C ALA A 60 1.68 -9.98 20.76
N PRO A 61 2.01 -9.67 22.03
CA PRO A 61 2.27 -8.30 22.46
C PRO A 61 3.55 -7.74 21.83
N ALA A 62 3.73 -6.42 21.90
CA ALA A 62 4.88 -5.71 21.32
C ALA A 62 6.26 -6.19 21.78
N ALA A 63 6.34 -6.85 22.94
CA ALA A 63 7.58 -7.42 23.48
C ALA A 63 7.92 -8.80 22.89
N ALA A 64 7.00 -9.43 22.15
CA ALA A 64 7.08 -10.82 21.72
C ALA A 64 6.79 -11.03 20.22
N ARG A 65 6.74 -9.97 19.43
CA ARG A 65 6.72 -10.01 17.97
C ARG A 65 7.31 -8.74 17.39
N HIS A 66 7.77 -8.79 16.13
CA HIS A 66 8.02 -7.56 15.41
C HIS A 66 6.71 -6.85 15.11
N ALA A 67 6.75 -5.52 15.07
CA ALA A 67 5.59 -4.74 14.61
C ALA A 67 5.21 -5.10 13.17
N GLY A 68 6.17 -5.50 12.35
CA GLY A 68 5.94 -5.91 10.96
C GLY A 68 5.41 -7.32 10.73
N ASP A 69 5.30 -8.15 11.77
CA ASP A 69 4.82 -9.53 11.65
C ASP A 69 3.28 -9.52 11.49
N LEU A 70 2.76 -9.83 10.30
CA LEU A 70 1.31 -9.92 10.03
C LEU A 70 0.81 -11.37 9.95
N GLY A 71 1.73 -12.33 9.91
CA GLY A 71 1.45 -13.76 9.85
C GLY A 71 1.13 -14.30 8.46
N ASN A 72 0.41 -15.41 8.42
CA ASN A 72 0.16 -16.18 7.20
C ASN A 72 -1.12 -15.72 6.47
N ILE A 73 -1.03 -15.68 5.15
CA ILE A 73 -2.12 -15.53 4.19
C ILE A 73 -2.29 -16.84 3.43
N THR A 74 -3.51 -17.12 3.00
CA THR A 74 -3.85 -18.36 2.30
C THR A 74 -4.36 -18.01 0.91
N ALA A 75 -3.69 -18.52 -0.12
CA ALA A 75 -4.19 -18.41 -1.49
C ALA A 75 -5.28 -19.46 -1.74
N ASP A 76 -6.29 -19.15 -2.55
CA ASP A 76 -7.27 -20.11 -3.03
C ASP A 76 -6.71 -20.99 -4.18
N GLU A 77 -7.53 -21.88 -4.72
CA GLU A 77 -7.17 -22.77 -5.83
C GLU A 77 -6.76 -22.02 -7.11
N SER A 78 -7.17 -20.75 -7.26
CA SER A 78 -6.75 -19.88 -8.36
C SER A 78 -5.39 -19.22 -8.13
N GLY A 79 -4.77 -19.46 -6.97
CA GLY A 79 -3.56 -18.77 -6.53
C GLY A 79 -3.85 -17.35 -6.03
N THR A 80 -5.09 -17.02 -5.67
CA THR A 80 -5.48 -15.69 -5.20
C THR A 80 -5.66 -15.70 -3.68
N ALA A 81 -4.89 -14.89 -2.97
CA ALA A 81 -5.04 -14.68 -1.53
C ALA A 81 -5.82 -13.38 -1.28
N ARG A 82 -6.97 -13.49 -0.61
CA ARG A 82 -7.75 -12.34 -0.13
C ARG A 82 -7.71 -12.34 1.38
N PHE A 83 -7.23 -11.26 1.97
CA PHE A 83 -7.03 -11.20 3.42
C PHE A 83 -7.41 -9.83 3.97
N THR A 84 -7.77 -9.84 5.25
CA THR A 84 -7.98 -8.65 6.07
C THR A 84 -7.26 -8.86 7.38
N VAL A 85 -6.38 -7.93 7.72
CA VAL A 85 -5.60 -7.94 8.96
C VAL A 85 -5.88 -6.65 9.72
N VAL A 86 -6.15 -6.81 11.01
CA VAL A 86 -6.27 -5.69 11.95
C VAL A 86 -5.14 -5.82 12.96
N ASP A 87 -4.23 -4.86 12.95
CA ASP A 87 -3.04 -4.87 13.81
C ASP A 87 -3.06 -3.67 14.77
N SER A 88 -2.77 -3.89 16.06
CA SER A 88 -2.80 -2.85 17.09
C SER A 88 -1.45 -2.13 17.27
N LEU A 89 -0.34 -2.72 16.82
CA LEU A 89 1.01 -2.16 16.96
C LEU A 89 1.40 -1.28 15.78
N LEU A 90 0.92 -1.61 14.58
CA LEU A 90 1.22 -0.86 13.37
C LEU A 90 0.43 0.44 13.28
N LYS A 91 1.18 1.51 13.04
CA LYS A 91 0.67 2.84 12.72
C LYS A 91 1.02 3.18 11.28
N ILE A 92 0.05 3.70 10.54
CA ILE A 92 0.23 4.07 9.12
C ILE A 92 1.38 5.07 8.96
N SER A 93 1.48 6.05 9.87
CA SER A 93 2.56 7.07 9.87
C SER A 93 3.96 6.48 9.85
N ASP A 94 4.15 5.34 10.49
CA ASP A 94 5.47 4.77 10.78
C ASP A 94 5.96 3.83 9.66
N ILE A 95 5.04 3.46 8.75
CA ILE A 95 5.28 2.50 7.67
C ILE A 95 5.19 3.09 6.26
N ILE A 96 4.74 4.33 6.09
CA ILE A 96 4.81 4.99 4.79
C ILE A 96 6.28 5.01 4.31
N GLY A 97 6.51 4.55 3.08
CA GLY A 97 7.84 4.43 2.48
C GLY A 97 8.55 3.10 2.77
N ARG A 98 8.03 2.28 3.69
CA ARG A 98 8.50 0.91 3.92
C ARG A 98 7.88 -0.06 2.91
N SER A 99 8.19 -1.33 3.08
CA SER A 99 7.82 -2.38 2.14
C SER A 99 6.89 -3.39 2.79
N ILE A 100 5.91 -3.87 2.03
CA ILE A 100 5.20 -5.11 2.33
C ILE A 100 5.76 -6.22 1.42
N ALA A 101 5.91 -7.42 1.95
CA ALA A 101 6.42 -8.58 1.24
C ALA A 101 5.58 -9.82 1.54
N VAL A 102 5.46 -10.68 0.54
CA VAL A 102 4.92 -12.03 0.66
C VAL A 102 6.07 -13.01 0.48
N THR A 103 6.19 -13.99 1.36
CA THR A 103 7.28 -14.99 1.31
C THR A 103 6.83 -16.33 0.78
N GLU A 104 7.80 -17.13 0.34
CA GLU A 104 7.58 -18.40 -0.34
C GLU A 104 6.92 -19.47 0.54
N ARG A 105 7.16 -19.46 1.84
CA ARG A 105 6.66 -20.49 2.77
C ARG A 105 5.84 -19.86 3.89
N ALA A 106 5.11 -20.72 4.60
CA ALA A 106 4.44 -20.37 5.84
C ALA A 106 5.47 -19.90 6.88
N ASP A 107 5.07 -18.88 7.61
CA ASP A 107 5.70 -18.43 8.83
C ASP A 107 5.42 -19.43 9.97
N ASP A 108 6.47 -19.83 10.69
CA ASP A 108 6.41 -20.72 11.85
C ASP A 108 6.16 -19.97 13.19
N PHE A 109 5.94 -18.66 13.13
CA PHE A 109 5.66 -17.77 14.26
C PHE A 109 6.71 -17.78 15.35
N GLY A 110 7.96 -18.09 15.00
CA GLY A 110 9.04 -18.16 15.98
C GLY A 110 9.02 -19.45 16.81
N THR A 111 8.24 -20.45 16.43
CA THR A 111 8.10 -21.71 17.19
C THR A 111 8.92 -22.87 16.63
N GLY A 112 9.57 -22.69 15.48
CA GLY A 112 10.41 -23.69 14.86
C GLY A 112 11.79 -23.81 15.51
N ASP A 113 12.45 -24.95 15.25
CA ASP A 113 13.77 -25.28 15.82
C ASP A 113 14.94 -24.57 15.11
N SER A 114 14.66 -23.86 14.01
CA SER A 114 15.68 -23.13 13.24
C SER A 114 16.03 -21.82 13.92
N ALA A 115 17.32 -21.44 13.92
CA ALA A 115 17.75 -20.11 14.36
C ALA A 115 17.02 -18.97 13.62
N SER A 116 16.65 -19.21 12.36
CA SER A 116 15.88 -18.25 11.55
C SER A 116 14.44 -18.08 12.04
N SER A 117 13.87 -19.04 12.78
CA SER A 117 12.49 -18.97 13.29
C SER A 117 12.27 -17.70 14.13
N LYS A 118 13.17 -17.42 15.10
CA LYS A 118 13.11 -16.22 15.94
C LYS A 118 13.42 -14.91 15.21
N ILE A 119 13.85 -14.96 13.95
CA ILE A 119 14.26 -13.79 13.16
C ILE A 119 13.24 -13.49 12.05
N ASN A 120 12.80 -14.51 11.32
CA ASN A 120 11.99 -14.35 10.12
C ASN A 120 10.91 -15.43 9.94
N GLY A 121 10.62 -16.21 10.98
CA GLY A 121 9.59 -17.23 10.91
C GLY A 121 9.94 -18.41 9.98
N ASN A 122 11.20 -18.52 9.56
CA ASN A 122 11.67 -19.49 8.57
C ASN A 122 10.82 -19.52 7.28
N SER A 123 10.26 -18.38 6.89
CA SER A 123 9.26 -18.29 5.81
C SER A 123 9.86 -18.24 4.39
N GLY A 124 11.19 -18.34 4.26
CA GLY A 124 11.89 -18.35 2.98
C GLY A 124 12.05 -16.97 2.33
N PRO A 125 12.50 -16.91 1.07
CA PRO A 125 12.67 -15.66 0.34
C PRO A 125 11.34 -14.97 0.04
N ALA A 126 11.38 -13.65 -0.17
CA ALA A 126 10.23 -12.88 -0.62
C ALA A 126 9.96 -13.15 -2.11
N ILE A 127 8.73 -13.57 -2.43
CA ILE A 127 8.27 -13.86 -3.81
C ILE A 127 7.57 -12.66 -4.44
N ALA A 128 7.02 -11.76 -3.62
CA ALA A 128 6.40 -10.52 -4.06
C ALA A 128 6.62 -9.44 -3.00
N CYS A 129 6.72 -8.18 -3.44
CA CYS A 129 6.89 -7.05 -2.56
C CYS A 129 6.41 -5.75 -3.20
N GLY A 130 6.13 -4.75 -2.38
CA GLY A 130 5.73 -3.44 -2.83
C GLY A 130 5.94 -2.37 -1.77
N ILE A 131 6.11 -1.12 -2.22
CA ILE A 131 6.26 0.03 -1.33
C ILE A 131 4.89 0.44 -0.80
N ILE A 132 4.83 0.72 0.50
CA ILE A 132 3.66 1.25 1.18
C ILE A 132 3.60 2.76 0.89
N ALA A 133 2.80 3.10 -0.10
CA ALA A 133 2.60 4.49 -0.53
C ALA A 133 1.40 5.14 0.17
N ARG A 134 1.40 6.47 0.20
CA ARG A 134 0.21 7.23 0.56
C ARG A 134 -0.86 7.03 -0.51
N SER A 135 -2.06 6.71 -0.07
CA SER A 135 -3.25 6.75 -0.91
C SER A 135 -4.15 7.89 -0.46
N ALA A 136 -4.90 8.48 -1.39
CA ALA A 136 -5.89 9.47 -1.04
C ALA A 136 -7.03 8.80 -0.26
N GLY A 137 -7.40 9.39 0.87
CA GLY A 137 -8.63 9.01 1.57
C GLY A 137 -9.87 9.33 0.75
N ILE A 138 -11.01 8.82 1.22
CA ILE A 138 -12.32 9.15 0.64
C ILE A 138 -12.49 10.67 0.64
N PHE A 139 -12.82 11.25 -0.51
CA PHE A 139 -12.95 12.70 -0.76
C PHE A 139 -11.66 13.54 -0.73
N GLN A 140 -10.48 12.93 -0.58
CA GLN A 140 -9.20 13.67 -0.55
C GLN A 140 -8.52 13.83 -1.92
N ASN A 141 -9.08 13.24 -2.98
CA ASN A 141 -8.55 13.36 -4.34
C ASN A 141 -9.69 13.59 -5.36
N PRO A 142 -10.23 14.81 -5.44
CA PRO A 142 -11.08 15.19 -6.56
C PRO A 142 -10.20 15.22 -7.82
N LYS A 143 -10.21 14.13 -8.60
CA LYS A 143 -9.56 14.11 -9.92
C LYS A 143 -10.30 15.10 -10.82
N ARG A 144 -9.73 16.30 -10.98
CA ARG A 144 -10.14 17.22 -12.04
C ARG A 144 -9.53 16.71 -13.33
N VAL A 145 -10.35 16.09 -14.17
CA VAL A 145 -9.97 15.83 -15.56
C VAL A 145 -10.05 17.18 -16.27
N CYS A 146 -8.89 17.74 -16.57
CA CYS A 146 -8.78 18.86 -17.49
C CYS A 146 -8.65 18.27 -18.89
N ALA A 147 -9.64 18.48 -19.75
CA ALA A 147 -9.36 18.35 -21.17
C ALA A 147 -8.32 19.43 -21.54
N CYS A 148 -7.49 19.18 -22.55
CA CYS A 148 -6.43 20.10 -22.97
C CYS A 148 -6.94 21.48 -23.45
N ASP A 149 -8.24 21.74 -23.35
CA ASP A 149 -8.91 23.02 -23.57
C ASP A 149 -9.11 23.86 -22.30
N GLY A 150 -8.64 23.38 -21.13
CA GLY A 150 -8.68 24.12 -19.87
C GLY A 150 -10.06 24.13 -19.19
N VAL A 151 -10.98 23.27 -19.62
CA VAL A 151 -12.32 23.14 -19.01
C VAL A 151 -12.33 21.93 -18.08
N VAL A 152 -12.87 22.10 -16.88
CA VAL A 152 -13.15 21.00 -15.96
C VAL A 152 -14.48 20.36 -16.37
N VAL A 153 -14.53 19.04 -16.52
CA VAL A 153 -15.71 18.30 -17.02
C VAL A 153 -17.00 18.58 -16.22
N TRP A 154 -16.90 19.03 -14.97
CA TRP A 154 -18.05 19.41 -14.15
C TRP A 154 -18.76 20.70 -14.62
N ASP A 155 -18.11 21.51 -15.46
CA ASP A 155 -18.70 22.71 -16.11
C ASP A 155 -19.42 22.38 -17.44
N GLU A 156 -19.43 21.12 -17.88
CA GLU A 156 -20.06 20.72 -19.16
C GLU A 156 -21.59 20.63 -19.12
N ARG A 157 -22.23 20.75 -17.95
CA ARG A 157 -23.71 20.72 -17.87
C ARG A 157 -24.36 21.94 -18.54
N ASP A 158 -23.69 23.09 -18.52
CA ASP A 158 -24.27 24.37 -18.95
C ASP A 158 -23.63 24.94 -20.23
N ARG A 159 -22.77 24.17 -20.91
CA ARG A 159 -22.13 24.60 -22.16
C ARG A 159 -22.41 23.64 -23.32
N PRO A 160 -22.94 24.13 -24.45
CA PRO A 160 -23.20 23.28 -25.62
C PRO A 160 -21.90 22.76 -26.24
N LEU A 161 -21.88 21.46 -26.59
CA LEU A 161 -20.74 20.74 -27.18
C LEU A 161 -20.15 21.42 -28.44
N ALA A 162 -20.97 22.14 -29.19
CA ALA A 162 -20.55 23.01 -30.29
C ALA A 162 -21.55 24.17 -30.47
N GLY A 163 -21.07 25.34 -30.90
CA GLY A 163 -21.91 26.52 -31.16
C GLY A 163 -21.30 27.85 -30.72
N GLN A 164 -22.03 28.95 -30.92
CA GLN A 164 -21.57 30.32 -30.63
C GLN A 164 -21.16 30.53 -29.16
N GLY A 165 -21.74 29.78 -28.21
CA GLY A 165 -21.41 29.85 -26.78
C GLY A 165 -19.98 29.39 -26.40
N ARG A 166 -19.18 28.86 -27.34
CA ARG A 166 -17.76 28.54 -27.14
C ARG A 166 -16.78 29.62 -27.62
N ARG A 167 -17.24 30.65 -28.34
CA ARG A 167 -16.36 31.66 -28.96
C ARG A 167 -15.91 32.77 -28.02
N ASP A 168 -16.55 32.90 -26.86
CA ASP A 168 -16.11 33.84 -25.85
C ASP A 168 -14.86 33.29 -25.16
N LYS A 169 -13.71 33.94 -25.43
CA LYS A 169 -12.42 33.58 -24.85
C LYS A 169 -12.57 33.47 -23.32
N PRO A 170 -12.25 32.31 -22.72
CA PRO A 170 -12.21 32.21 -21.27
C PRO A 170 -11.22 33.26 -20.75
N LYS A 171 -11.62 34.04 -19.74
CA LYS A 171 -10.65 34.81 -18.97
C LYS A 171 -9.63 33.80 -18.43
N PRO A 172 -8.33 33.98 -18.71
CA PRO A 172 -7.33 33.01 -18.29
C PRO A 172 -7.38 32.89 -16.77
N CYS A 173 -7.62 31.68 -16.26
CA CYS A 173 -7.55 31.39 -14.82
C CYS A 173 -6.14 31.59 -14.23
N CYS A 174 -5.15 31.93 -15.06
CA CYS A 174 -3.77 32.18 -14.65
C CYS A 174 -3.18 33.36 -15.44
N GLN A 175 -3.60 34.58 -15.13
CA GLN A 175 -2.78 35.76 -15.42
C GLN A 175 -2.96 36.75 -14.26
N LYS A 176 -1.86 36.97 -13.54
CA LYS A 176 -1.67 37.84 -12.36
C LYS A 176 -1.96 37.21 -11.00
N GLU A 177 -0.91 36.50 -10.57
CA GLU A 177 -0.38 36.30 -9.22
C GLU A 177 -1.13 36.91 -8.02
N LYS A 178 -1.18 36.09 -6.96
CA LYS A 178 -1.50 36.40 -5.54
C LYS A 178 -2.98 36.45 -5.14
N ALA A 179 -3.65 35.30 -5.04
CA ALA A 179 -4.80 35.15 -4.13
C ALA A 179 -5.23 33.71 -3.76
N CYS A 180 -4.62 32.64 -4.30
CA CYS A 180 -5.05 31.27 -3.96
C CYS A 180 -4.32 30.64 -2.75
N CYS A 181 -3.44 31.38 -2.07
CA CYS A 181 -2.92 31.09 -0.73
C CYS A 181 -3.15 32.35 0.14
N GLY A 182 -3.46 32.18 1.44
CA GLY A 182 -3.92 33.21 2.41
C GLY A 182 -3.13 34.54 2.43
N ASP A 183 -3.61 35.63 3.04
CA ASP A 183 -4.27 35.77 4.33
C ASP A 183 -5.21 36.99 4.39
N SER A 184 -6.12 36.94 5.35
CA SER A 184 -6.92 38.04 5.89
C SER A 184 -6.10 39.30 6.21
N LYS A 185 -6.54 40.49 5.74
CA LYS A 185 -6.95 41.66 6.57
C LYS A 185 -7.55 42.74 5.67
N GLY A 186 -8.67 43.30 6.12
CA GLY A 186 -9.49 44.24 5.36
C GLY A 186 -8.98 45.67 5.34
N GLY A 187 -9.54 46.46 4.43
CA GLY A 187 -9.37 47.90 4.35
C GLY A 187 -10.46 48.49 3.45
N SER A 188 -11.36 49.25 4.07
CA SER A 188 -12.53 49.90 3.47
C SER A 188 -12.18 51.17 2.71
N LYS A 189 -13.10 51.55 1.81
CA LYS A 189 -13.23 52.75 0.99
C LYS A 189 -12.73 54.07 1.60
N ILE A 190 -12.24 54.96 0.72
CA ILE A 190 -13.02 56.14 0.25
C ILE A 190 -13.00 56.11 -1.27
#